data_AF-A0A401W727-F1
#
_entry.id   AF-A0A401W727-F1
#
_cell.length_a   1.000
_cell.length_b   1.000
_cell.length_c   1.000
_cell.angle_alpha   90.00
_cell.angle_beta   90.00
_cell.angle_gamma   90.00
#
_symmetry.space_group_name_H-M   'P 1'
#
loop_
_entity.id
_entity.type
_entity.pdbx_description
1 polymer ?
#
loop_
_entity_poly.entity_id
_entity_poly.type
_entity_poly.pdbx_seq_one_letter_code
_entity_poly.pdbx_strand_id
1 'polypeptide(L)'
;MTSQTQEPHVTTDDLIALLGERLHTEVVQHFVALSGAGTAYVERQVTECLRYLYLVSRHRERLSGLFLPVEQDIDEIWHYLILQTREYREWCEQRLPGRFFIEHRSIGYDAYQQEPGREQAIEEALRWIPLYVREFGPFDEGALPHWTIVRFLHDQLSMSLRDIAALQPAGAP
;
A
#
# COMPACT_ATOMS: atom_id res chain seq x y z
N MET A 1 18.19 -24.08 -8.64
CA MET A 1 16.88 -23.58 -9.12
C MET A 1 16.96 -22.07 -9.17
N THR A 2 17.02 -21.51 -10.36
CA THR A 2 17.09 -20.07 -10.60
C THR A 2 15.77 -19.43 -10.22
N SER A 3 15.77 -18.60 -9.17
CA SER A 3 14.67 -17.69 -8.87
C SER A 3 14.49 -16.77 -10.08
N GLN A 4 13.40 -16.93 -10.82
CA GLN A 4 13.00 -15.90 -11.76
C GLN A 4 12.50 -14.72 -10.93
N THR A 5 13.26 -13.63 -10.93
CA THR A 5 12.79 -12.35 -10.41
C THR A 5 11.65 -11.91 -11.31
N GLN A 6 10.41 -12.01 -10.83
CA GLN A 6 9.25 -11.54 -11.57
C GLN A 6 9.35 -10.02 -11.70
N GLU A 7 9.46 -9.52 -12.93
CA GLU A 7 9.48 -8.08 -13.19
C GLU A 7 8.14 -7.44 -12.76
N PRO A 8 8.17 -6.24 -12.17
CA PRO A 8 6.96 -5.56 -11.75
C PRO A 8 6.09 -5.23 -12.97
N HIS A 9 4.78 -5.49 -12.85
CA HIS A 9 3.82 -5.08 -13.87
C HIS A 9 3.54 -3.58 -13.83
N VAL A 10 3.74 -2.94 -12.67
CA VAL A 10 3.54 -1.50 -12.45
C VAL A 10 4.79 -0.94 -11.80
N THR A 11 5.43 0.01 -12.47
CA THR A 11 6.65 0.68 -11.98
C THR A 11 6.32 1.91 -11.12
N THR A 12 7.32 2.46 -10.45
CA THR A 12 7.18 3.74 -9.74
C THR A 12 6.81 4.87 -10.70
N ASP A 13 7.40 4.92 -11.89
CA ASP A 13 7.08 5.94 -12.90
C ASP A 13 5.63 5.85 -13.37
N ASP A 14 5.08 4.63 -13.49
CA ASP A 14 3.66 4.44 -13.80
C ASP A 14 2.77 5.01 -12.69
N LEU A 15 3.13 4.81 -11.41
CA LEU A 15 2.38 5.34 -10.28
C LEU A 15 2.44 6.87 -10.22
N ILE A 16 3.62 7.46 -10.45
CA ILE A 16 3.81 8.91 -10.55
C ILE A 16 2.98 9.45 -11.70
N ALA A 17 3.04 8.80 -12.86
CA ALA A 17 2.25 9.18 -14.01
C ALA A 17 0.76 9.14 -13.67
N LEU A 18 0.26 8.09 -13.03
CA LEU A 18 -1.14 7.94 -12.61
C LEU A 18 -1.61 9.05 -11.66
N LEU A 19 -0.79 9.47 -10.68
CA LEU A 19 -1.13 10.61 -9.82
C LEU A 19 -1.03 11.94 -10.58
N GLY A 20 -0.03 12.06 -11.45
CA GLY A 20 0.38 13.28 -12.15
C GLY A 20 1.58 13.94 -11.48
N GLU A 21 2.60 14.27 -12.27
CA GLU A 21 3.91 14.76 -11.81
C GLU A 21 3.82 15.99 -10.89
N ARG A 22 2.90 16.92 -11.21
CA ARG A 22 2.69 18.13 -10.40
C ARG A 22 2.24 17.77 -8.98
N LEU A 23 1.18 16.98 -8.85
CA LEU A 23 0.64 16.60 -7.55
C LEU A 23 1.63 15.70 -6.79
N HIS A 24 2.32 14.80 -7.49
CA HIS A 24 3.40 14.01 -6.89
C HIS A 24 4.49 14.89 -6.27
N THR A 25 4.97 15.87 -7.03
CA THR A 25 6.01 16.82 -6.57
C THR A 25 5.53 17.63 -5.36
N GLU A 26 4.28 18.12 -5.39
CA GLU A 26 3.68 18.88 -4.30
C GLU A 26 3.60 18.06 -3.01
N VAL A 27 3.14 16.80 -3.09
CA VAL A 27 3.06 15.88 -1.94
C VAL A 27 4.45 15.61 -1.36
N VAL A 28 5.43 15.25 -2.20
CA VAL A 28 6.80 14.98 -1.73
C VAL A 28 7.39 16.20 -1.05
N GLN A 29 7.28 17.39 -1.67
CA GLN A 29 7.78 18.63 -1.08
C GLN A 29 7.10 18.96 0.26
N HIS A 30 5.80 18.77 0.35
CA HIS A 30 5.04 18.98 1.58
C HIS A 30 5.58 18.10 2.71
N PHE A 31 5.71 16.79 2.48
CA PHE A 31 6.14 15.85 3.51
C PHE A 31 7.63 15.94 3.86
N VAL A 32 8.49 16.32 2.89
CA VAL A 32 9.89 16.68 3.19
C VAL A 32 9.94 17.87 4.14
N ALA A 33 9.18 18.93 3.86
CA ALA A 33 9.14 20.11 4.71
C ALA A 33 8.52 19.84 6.09
N LEU A 34 7.47 19.01 6.15
CA LEU A 34 6.74 18.70 7.38
C LEU A 34 7.56 17.80 8.33
N SER A 35 8.20 16.76 7.80
CA SER A 35 8.90 15.75 8.61
C SER A 35 10.38 16.08 8.86
N GLY A 36 11.00 16.88 7.98
CA GLY A 36 12.46 17.07 7.97
C GLY A 36 13.24 15.83 7.52
N ALA A 37 12.57 14.77 7.05
CA ALA A 37 13.21 13.56 6.54
C ALA A 37 13.85 13.82 5.16
N GLY A 38 14.79 12.95 4.77
CA GLY A 38 15.44 13.02 3.47
C GLY A 38 14.46 12.75 2.32
N THR A 39 14.64 13.43 1.19
CA THR A 39 13.74 13.34 0.02
C THR A 39 13.49 11.90 -0.45
N ALA A 40 14.54 11.08 -0.56
CA ALA A 40 14.39 9.69 -1.00
C ALA A 40 13.52 8.84 -0.06
N TYR A 41 13.53 9.13 1.25
CA TYR A 41 12.68 8.46 2.23
C TYR A 41 11.22 8.86 2.04
N VAL A 42 10.96 10.16 1.83
CA VAL A 42 9.60 10.67 1.58
C VAL A 42 9.06 10.17 0.24
N GLU A 43 9.88 10.15 -0.82
CA GLU A 43 9.51 9.57 -2.11
C GLU A 43 9.12 8.09 -1.97
N ARG A 44 9.81 7.35 -1.10
CA ARG A 44 9.44 5.96 -0.79
C ARG A 44 8.09 5.89 -0.07
N GLN A 45 7.85 6.72 0.94
CA GLN A 45 6.54 6.79 1.62
C GLN A 45 5.41 7.08 0.63
N VAL A 46 5.60 8.08 -0.24
CA VAL A 46 4.61 8.42 -1.28
C VAL A 46 4.41 7.23 -2.21
N THR A 47 5.48 6.58 -2.68
CA THR A 47 5.40 5.38 -3.52
C THR A 47 4.57 4.27 -2.87
N GLU A 48 4.81 3.96 -1.59
CA GLU A 48 4.03 2.92 -0.89
C GLU A 48 2.56 3.33 -0.68
N CYS A 49 2.27 4.62 -0.45
CA CYS A 49 0.90 5.14 -0.45
C CYS A 49 0.21 4.94 -1.80
N LEU A 50 0.89 5.21 -2.91
CA LEU A 50 0.33 5.00 -4.26
C LEU A 50 0.12 3.52 -4.56
N ARG A 51 1.03 2.64 -4.13
CA ARG A 51 0.88 1.18 -4.25
C ARG A 51 -0.33 0.68 -3.47
N TYR A 52 -0.52 1.17 -2.25
CA TYR A 52 -1.70 0.89 -1.43
C TYR A 52 -3.00 1.26 -2.16
N LEU A 53 -3.12 2.52 -2.63
CA LEU A 53 -4.32 2.99 -3.29
C LEU A 53 -4.58 2.30 -4.64
N TYR A 54 -3.51 1.97 -5.37
CA TYR A 54 -3.61 1.16 -6.57
C TYR A 54 -4.18 -0.23 -6.27
N LEU A 55 -3.71 -0.92 -5.22
CA LEU A 55 -4.23 -2.24 -4.85
C LEU A 55 -5.70 -2.18 -4.45
N VAL A 56 -6.09 -1.23 -3.59
CA VAL A 56 -7.49 -1.04 -3.18
C VAL A 56 -8.37 -0.77 -4.40
N SER A 57 -7.89 0.05 -5.34
CA SER A 57 -8.61 0.33 -6.59
C SER A 57 -8.75 -0.92 -7.46
N ARG A 58 -7.66 -1.65 -7.70
CA ARG A 58 -7.65 -2.79 -8.62
C ARG A 58 -8.41 -4.00 -8.06
N HIS A 59 -8.41 -4.16 -6.74
CA HIS A 59 -8.93 -5.34 -6.06
C HIS A 59 -10.06 -4.99 -5.09
N ARG A 60 -10.96 -4.11 -5.52
CA ARG A 60 -12.11 -3.62 -4.74
C ARG A 60 -12.85 -4.74 -4.01
N GLU A 61 -13.24 -5.80 -4.70
CA GLU A 61 -14.02 -6.89 -4.10
C GLU A 61 -13.26 -7.66 -2.99
N ARG A 62 -11.93 -7.61 -3.02
CA ARG A 62 -11.07 -8.34 -2.09
C ARG A 62 -10.54 -7.47 -0.95
N LEU A 63 -10.39 -6.17 -1.19
CA LEU A 63 -9.68 -5.23 -0.31
C LEU A 63 -10.51 -4.03 0.13
N SER A 64 -11.62 -3.69 -0.55
CA SER A 64 -12.44 -2.54 -0.17
C SER A 64 -13.06 -2.75 1.21
N GLY A 65 -12.85 -1.80 2.11
CA GLY A 65 -13.34 -1.87 3.49
C GLY A 65 -12.45 -2.69 4.43
N LEU A 66 -11.36 -3.28 3.95
CA LEU A 66 -10.34 -3.85 4.81
C LEU A 66 -9.39 -2.76 5.30
N PHE A 67 -8.96 -2.88 6.55
CA PHE A 67 -7.84 -2.12 7.07
C PHE A 67 -6.54 -2.75 6.55
N LEU A 68 -5.88 -2.14 5.55
CA LEU A 68 -4.52 -2.55 5.22
C LEU A 68 -3.55 -1.87 6.20
N PRO A 69 -2.72 -2.65 6.92
CA PRO A 69 -1.88 -2.14 7.99
C PRO A 69 -0.63 -1.45 7.39
N VAL A 70 -0.84 -0.22 6.92
CA VAL A 70 0.22 0.74 6.62
C VAL A 70 0.61 1.50 7.89
N GLU A 71 1.82 2.03 7.92
CA GLU A 71 2.25 2.93 8.99
C GLU A 71 1.53 4.28 8.93
N GLN A 72 1.52 4.99 10.07
CA GLN A 72 0.80 6.27 10.20
C GLN A 72 1.26 7.31 9.17
N ASP A 73 2.54 7.34 8.83
CA ASP A 73 3.10 8.26 7.84
C ASP A 73 2.47 8.08 6.44
N ILE A 74 2.17 6.85 6.05
CA ILE A 74 1.47 6.53 4.79
C ILE A 74 0.01 6.98 4.84
N ASP A 75 -0.66 6.78 5.99
CA ASP A 75 -2.05 7.24 6.20
C ASP A 75 -2.15 8.77 6.14
N GLU A 76 -1.18 9.50 6.72
CA GLU A 76 -1.13 10.97 6.62
C GLU A 76 -0.94 11.45 5.17
N ILE A 77 -0.13 10.75 4.36
CA ILE A 77 -0.01 11.06 2.93
C ILE A 77 -1.36 10.87 2.23
N TRP A 78 -2.10 9.80 2.56
CA TRP A 78 -3.42 9.60 2.01
C TRP A 78 -4.40 10.69 2.46
N HIS A 79 -4.38 11.08 3.74
CA HIS A 79 -5.15 12.23 4.24
C HIS A 79 -4.88 13.50 3.45
N TYR A 80 -3.60 13.81 3.20
CA TYR A 80 -3.22 14.97 2.39
C TYR A 80 -3.80 14.89 0.97
N LEU A 81 -3.76 13.71 0.34
CA LEU A 81 -4.30 13.49 -1.00
C LEU A 81 -5.83 13.70 -1.03
N ILE A 82 -6.57 13.19 -0.04
CA ILE A 82 -8.04 13.34 0.03
C ILE A 82 -8.46 14.82 0.07
N LEU A 83 -7.66 15.68 0.72
CA LEU A 83 -7.92 17.11 0.77
C LEU A 83 -7.80 17.81 -0.59
N GLN A 84 -7.13 17.19 -1.56
CA GLN A 84 -7.10 17.65 -2.95
C GLN A 84 -8.39 17.22 -3.66
N THR A 85 -9.54 17.65 -3.15
CA THR A 85 -10.86 17.05 -3.41
C THR A 85 -11.17 16.73 -4.88
N ARG A 86 -10.93 17.68 -5.79
CA ARG A 86 -11.15 17.49 -7.24
C ARG A 86 -10.13 16.52 -7.81
N GLU A 87 -8.84 16.79 -7.58
CA GLU A 87 -7.72 16.01 -8.10
C GLU A 87 -7.78 14.55 -7.61
N TYR A 88 -8.12 14.33 -6.34
CA TYR A 88 -8.28 13.02 -5.72
C TYR A 88 -9.46 12.26 -6.34
N ARG A 89 -10.61 12.93 -6.53
CA ARG A 89 -11.76 12.33 -7.21
C ARG A 89 -11.41 11.93 -8.64
N GLU A 90 -10.81 12.83 -9.40
CA GLU A 90 -10.39 12.57 -10.79
C GLU A 90 -9.38 11.42 -10.85
N TRP A 91 -8.40 11.41 -9.96
CA TRP A 91 -7.42 10.34 -9.86
C TRP A 91 -8.09 8.98 -9.60
N CYS A 92 -8.98 8.90 -8.60
CA CYS A 92 -9.67 7.67 -8.24
C CYS A 92 -10.62 7.15 -9.34
N GLU A 93 -11.45 8.03 -9.89
CA GLU A 93 -12.54 7.64 -10.80
C GLU A 93 -12.06 7.51 -12.26
N GLN A 94 -10.98 8.19 -12.66
CA GLN A 94 -10.58 8.26 -14.06
C GLN A 94 -9.24 7.58 -14.36
N ARG A 95 -8.31 7.56 -13.39
CA ARG A 95 -6.92 7.16 -13.62
C ARG A 95 -6.57 5.84 -12.95
N LEU A 96 -6.97 5.64 -11.69
CA LEU A 96 -6.76 4.36 -11.00
C LEU A 96 -7.54 3.22 -11.68
N PRO A 97 -7.01 1.98 -11.63
CA PRO A 97 -7.52 0.86 -12.42
C PRO A 97 -8.99 0.48 -12.13
N GLY A 98 -9.45 0.68 -10.90
CA GLY A 98 -10.82 0.36 -10.47
C GLY A 98 -11.87 1.40 -10.86
N ARG A 99 -11.46 2.62 -11.22
CA ARG A 99 -12.36 3.72 -11.63
C ARG A 99 -13.52 3.98 -10.66
N PHE A 100 -13.22 4.00 -9.37
CA PHE A 100 -14.20 4.33 -8.32
C PHE A 100 -13.56 5.19 -7.25
N PHE A 101 -14.38 6.00 -6.59
CA PHE A 101 -13.95 6.83 -5.48
C PHE A 101 -13.59 5.98 -4.25
N ILE A 102 -12.33 6.03 -3.81
CA ILE A 102 -11.89 5.33 -2.61
C ILE A 102 -12.21 6.20 -1.38
N GLU A 103 -13.18 5.76 -0.60
CA GLU A 103 -13.54 6.41 0.67
C GLU A 103 -12.51 6.08 1.75
N HIS A 104 -12.06 7.10 2.48
CA HIS A 104 -11.34 6.92 3.73
C HIS A 104 -12.34 6.88 4.89
N ARG A 105 -12.08 6.01 5.86
CA ARG A 105 -12.79 6.00 7.13
C ARG A 105 -11.76 6.02 8.25
N SER A 106 -11.83 7.02 9.12
CA SER A 106 -11.00 7.15 10.32
C SER A 106 -11.46 6.19 11.44
N ILE A 107 -11.61 4.91 11.10
CA ILE A 107 -11.94 3.85 12.06
C ILE A 107 -10.61 3.30 12.55
N GLY A 108 -10.36 3.41 13.85
CA GLY A 108 -9.18 2.83 14.48
C GLY A 108 -9.16 1.31 14.39
N TYR A 109 -7.97 0.72 14.45
CA TYR A 109 -7.78 -0.73 14.44
C TYR A 109 -8.56 -1.45 15.56
N ASP A 110 -8.72 -0.79 16.70
CA ASP A 110 -9.51 -1.22 17.86
C ASP A 110 -11.00 -1.35 17.58
N ALA A 111 -11.56 -0.44 16.77
CA ALA A 111 -12.94 -0.52 16.31
C ALA A 111 -13.13 -1.56 15.20
N TYR A 112 -12.09 -1.87 14.42
CA TYR A 112 -12.09 -2.97 13.45
C TYR A 112 -12.04 -4.35 14.12
N GLN A 113 -11.34 -4.48 15.25
CA GLN A 113 -11.18 -5.73 16.00
C GLN A 113 -12.45 -6.25 16.70
N GLN A 114 -13.54 -5.48 16.73
CA GLN A 114 -14.71 -5.83 17.55
C GLN A 114 -15.41 -7.12 17.09
N GLU A 115 -15.37 -7.54 15.80
CA GLU A 115 -15.91 -8.84 15.37
C GLU A 115 -15.28 -9.37 14.04
N PRO A 116 -14.02 -9.85 14.07
CA PRO A 116 -13.71 -11.09 13.36
C PRO A 116 -13.02 -12.12 14.26
N GLY A 117 -13.20 -13.41 13.98
CA GLY A 117 -12.40 -14.46 14.60
C GLY A 117 -10.91 -14.28 14.30
N ARG A 118 -10.01 -14.69 15.21
CA ARG A 118 -8.55 -14.54 15.08
C ARG A 118 -8.01 -14.97 13.70
N GLU A 119 -8.54 -16.06 13.14
CA GLU A 119 -8.13 -16.57 11.83
C GLU A 119 -8.51 -15.61 10.69
N GLN A 120 -9.73 -15.05 10.74
CA GLN A 120 -10.19 -14.08 9.75
C GLN A 120 -9.37 -12.79 9.80
N ALA A 121 -9.06 -12.28 11.00
CA ALA A 121 -8.23 -11.10 11.15
C ALA A 121 -6.81 -11.30 10.59
N ILE A 122 -6.22 -12.48 10.78
CA ILE A 122 -4.92 -12.83 10.19
C ILE A 122 -5.04 -12.93 8.66
N GLU A 123 -6.09 -13.58 8.15
CA GLU A 123 -6.31 -13.74 6.72
C GLU A 123 -6.46 -12.38 6.03
N GLU A 124 -7.27 -11.47 6.58
CA GLU A 124 -7.46 -10.12 6.07
C GLU A 124 -6.16 -9.31 6.08
N ALA A 125 -5.35 -9.43 7.15
CA ALA A 125 -4.06 -8.75 7.27
C ALA A 125 -3.01 -9.24 6.25
N LEU A 126 -3.13 -10.47 5.75
CA LEU A 126 -2.15 -11.09 4.84
C LEU A 126 -2.63 -11.15 3.39
N ARG A 127 -3.94 -11.10 3.12
CA ARG A 127 -4.55 -11.30 1.79
C ARG A 127 -4.01 -10.37 0.70
N TRP A 128 -3.53 -9.18 1.07
CA TRP A 128 -3.02 -8.18 0.13
C TRP A 128 -1.59 -8.47 -0.34
N ILE A 129 -0.78 -9.21 0.45
CA ILE A 129 0.64 -9.45 0.15
C ILE A 129 0.85 -10.11 -1.23
N PRO A 130 0.13 -11.20 -1.59
CA PRO A 130 0.30 -11.81 -2.92
C PRO A 130 -0.16 -10.89 -4.06
N LEU A 131 -1.09 -9.96 -3.78
CA LEU A 131 -1.55 -8.97 -4.76
C LEU A 131 -0.51 -7.90 -4.97
N TYR A 132 0.11 -7.40 -3.91
CA TYR A 132 1.24 -6.48 -3.98
C TYR A 132 2.36 -7.07 -4.82
N VAL A 133 2.80 -8.30 -4.51
CA VAL A 133 3.93 -8.94 -5.19
C VAL A 133 3.64 -9.13 -6.68
N ARG A 134 2.41 -9.50 -7.03
CA ARG A 134 2.03 -9.66 -8.44
C ARG A 134 2.10 -8.34 -9.20
N GLU A 135 1.71 -7.22 -8.61
CA GLU A 135 1.68 -5.93 -9.34
C GLU A 135 3.04 -5.22 -9.31
N PHE A 136 3.76 -5.26 -8.18
CA PHE A 136 4.95 -4.42 -7.93
C PHE A 136 6.25 -5.19 -7.73
N GLY A 137 6.21 -6.53 -7.78
CA GLY A 137 7.36 -7.37 -7.47
C GLY A 137 7.59 -7.55 -5.96
N PRO A 138 8.66 -8.27 -5.58
CA PRO A 138 8.95 -8.59 -4.18
C PRO A 138 9.30 -7.34 -3.36
N PHE A 139 9.05 -7.41 -2.06
CA PHE A 139 9.49 -6.39 -1.11
C PHE A 139 11.03 -6.32 -1.05
N ASP A 140 11.54 -5.11 -0.87
CA ASP A 140 12.91 -4.82 -0.49
C ASP A 140 12.96 -4.29 0.96
N GLU A 141 14.16 -4.14 1.52
CA GLU A 141 14.33 -3.66 2.90
C GLU A 141 13.77 -2.25 3.12
N GLY A 142 13.75 -1.42 2.07
CA GLY A 142 13.15 -0.07 2.10
C GLY A 142 11.63 -0.08 2.18
N ALA A 143 10.94 -1.21 2.01
CA ALA A 143 9.51 -1.34 2.25
C ALA A 143 9.17 -1.57 3.73
N LEU A 144 10.07 -2.18 4.50
CA LEU A 144 9.82 -2.60 5.89
C LEU A 144 9.36 -1.45 6.81
N PRO A 145 9.91 -0.22 6.70
CA PRO A 145 9.47 0.87 7.56
C PRO A 145 8.03 1.33 7.29
N HIS A 146 7.37 0.89 6.21
CA HIS A 146 6.09 1.44 5.76
C HIS A 146 4.91 0.45 5.83
N TRP A 147 5.21 -0.85 6.00
CA TRP A 147 4.22 -1.92 6.03
C TRP A 147 4.32 -2.70 7.34
N THR A 148 3.43 -2.42 8.30
CA THR A 148 3.48 -2.97 9.66
C THR A 148 3.50 -4.49 9.67
N ILE A 149 2.65 -5.13 8.87
CA ILE A 149 2.56 -6.59 8.83
C ILE A 149 3.80 -7.22 8.18
N VAL A 150 4.37 -6.61 7.13
CA VAL A 150 5.58 -7.13 6.48
C VAL A 150 6.76 -7.05 7.44
N ARG A 151 6.92 -5.92 8.15
CA ARG A 151 7.91 -5.76 9.21
C ARG A 151 7.73 -6.77 10.33
N PHE A 152 6.50 -7.00 10.78
CA PHE A 152 6.22 -8.01 11.81
C PHE A 152 6.63 -9.43 11.38
N LEU A 153 6.26 -9.85 10.16
CA LEU A 153 6.66 -11.15 9.63
C LEU A 153 8.19 -11.29 9.53
N HIS A 154 8.87 -10.22 9.10
CA HIS A 154 10.32 -10.20 8.98
C HIS A 154 11.02 -10.23 10.35
N ASP A 155 10.73 -9.26 11.21
CA ASP A 155 11.49 -9.04 12.44
C ASP A 155 11.09 -9.99 13.57
N GLN A 156 9.79 -10.30 13.70
CA GLN A 156 9.26 -11.08 14.83
C GLN A 156 9.12 -12.56 14.51
N LEU A 157 8.84 -12.91 13.25
CA LEU A 157 8.73 -14.31 12.81
C LEU A 157 9.96 -14.80 12.04
N SER A 158 10.98 -13.95 11.87
CA SER A 158 12.23 -14.30 11.16
C SER A 158 12.01 -14.81 9.74
N MET A 159 10.93 -14.37 9.08
CA MET A 159 10.67 -14.73 7.68
C MET A 159 11.54 -13.87 6.75
N SER A 160 12.18 -14.49 5.77
CA SER A 160 12.89 -13.71 4.76
C SER A 160 11.91 -12.95 3.86
N LEU A 161 12.32 -11.81 3.29
CA LEU A 161 11.50 -11.08 2.30
C LEU A 161 11.09 -11.97 1.11
N ARG A 162 11.94 -12.94 0.76
CA ARG A 162 11.64 -13.95 -0.26
C ARG A 162 10.49 -14.86 0.17
N ASP A 163 10.47 -15.33 1.41
CA ASP A 163 9.40 -16.20 1.91
C ASP A 163 8.09 -15.44 2.08
N ILE A 164 8.16 -14.18 2.52
CA ILE A 164 7.00 -13.28 2.57
C ILE A 164 6.44 -13.09 1.15
N ALA A 165 7.30 -12.85 0.16
CA ALA A 165 6.88 -12.70 -1.23
C ALA A 165 6.28 -13.99 -1.84
N ALA A 166 6.60 -15.16 -1.28
CA ALA A 166 6.09 -16.45 -1.72
C ALA A 166 4.75 -16.84 -1.08
N LEU A 167 4.23 -16.05 -0.13
CA LEU A 167 2.94 -16.30 0.51
C LEU A 167 1.82 -16.46 -0.53
N GLN A 168 0.96 -17.44 -0.31
CA GLN A 168 -0.21 -17.70 -1.14
C GLN A 168 -1.49 -17.36 -0.37
N PRO A 169 -2.59 -17.00 -1.06
CA PRO A 169 -3.89 -16.84 -0.43
C PRO A 169 -4.30 -18.12 0.30
N ALA A 170 -4.91 -17.98 1.47
CA ALA A 170 -5.51 -19.12 2.17
C ALA A 170 -6.58 -19.77 1.25
N GLY A 171 -6.44 -21.07 0.96
CA GLY A 171 -7.33 -21.80 0.05
C GLY A 171 -6.91 -21.83 -1.42
N ALA A 172 -5.69 -21.38 -1.76
CA ALA A 172 -5.08 -21.72 -3.05
C ALA A 172 -4.78 -23.25 -3.10
N PRO A 173 -5.14 -23.95 -4.20
CA PRO A 173 -4.90 -25.38 -4.34
C PRO A 173 -3.41 -25.75 -4.39
#